data_AF-A0A455ANJ7-F1
#
_entry.id   AF-A0A455ANJ7-F1
#
_cell.length_a   1.000
_cell.length_b   1.000
_cell.length_c   1.000
_cell.angle_alpha   90.00
_cell.angle_beta   90.00
_cell.angle_gamma   90.00
#
_symmetry.space_group_name_H-M   'P 1'
#
loop_
_entity.id
_entity.type
_entity.pdbx_description
1 polymer ?
#
loop_
_entity_poly.entity_id
_entity_poly.type
_entity_poly.pdbx_seq_one_letter_code
_entity_poly.pdbx_strand_id
1 'polypeptide(L)'
;MASAPTSKYNSHSLENESIKRTSRDGVNRDIGEALPRLPGETRITDKEVIYICPFNGPIKGRVYITNYRLYLRSLETHLEFSHGVRGLTTWSQLKDASLQDSALILDVPLGVISRIEKMGGATSRGENSYGLDITCKDMRNLRFALKQEGHSRRDMFEILTRYAFPLAHSLPMFAFLNEEKFDVDGWMVYNPVEEYRRQGLPNHHWRITFINKCYELCDTYPALLVVPYRASDDDLRRVATFRSRNRIPVLSWIHPENKTVIVRCSQPLVGVSGKRNKDDEKYLDVIRETNRQINKLTIYDARPNVNAVANKATGGGYESDDAYHNAELFFLDIHNIHVMRESLKKVKDIVYPNVEESHWLSSLESTHWLEHIKLVLTGAIQVADRVSSGKSSVVVHCSDGWDRTAQLTSLAMLMLDSYYRSIEGFEILVQKEWISFGHKFASRIGHGDKNHADADRSPIFLQFIDCVWQMSKQ
;
A
#
# COMPACT_ATOMS: atom_id res chain seq x y z
N MET A 1 6.05 39.59 31.33
CA MET A 1 7.26 38.88 31.83
C MET A 1 6.85 37.42 31.94
N ALA A 2 7.42 36.42 31.27
CA ALA A 2 8.76 36.26 30.70
C ALA A 2 8.71 35.74 29.25
N SER A 3 9.82 35.97 28.56
CA SER A 3 10.09 35.85 27.13
C SER A 3 10.37 34.43 26.65
N ALA A 4 9.94 34.12 25.43
CA ALA A 4 10.35 32.96 24.64
C ALA A 4 11.82 33.06 24.17
N PRO A 5 12.56 31.95 24.02
CA PRO A 5 13.82 31.94 23.30
C PRO A 5 13.62 31.51 21.84
N THR A 6 14.10 32.37 20.95
CA THR A 6 14.32 32.13 19.52
C THR A 6 15.59 31.30 19.32
N SER A 7 15.51 30.23 18.53
CA SER A 7 16.69 29.51 18.04
C SER A 7 17.11 30.08 16.69
N LYS A 8 18.32 30.64 16.64
CA LYS A 8 18.98 31.15 15.44
C LYS A 8 19.70 30.00 14.73
N TYR A 9 19.42 29.86 13.43
CA TYR A 9 20.32 29.20 12.48
C TYR A 9 21.71 29.83 12.55
N ASN A 10 22.75 28.99 12.67
CA ASN A 10 24.13 29.41 12.42
C ASN A 10 24.85 28.32 11.64
N SER A 11 25.07 28.62 10.36
CA SER A 11 26.03 27.99 9.46
C SER A 11 27.43 28.55 9.73
N HIS A 12 28.41 27.71 10.03
CA HIS A 12 29.73 27.64 9.37
C HIS A 12 30.78 26.85 10.17
N SER A 13 31.45 25.96 9.42
CA SER A 13 32.88 25.60 9.44
C SER A 13 33.56 25.13 10.74
N LEU A 14 33.98 23.86 10.74
CA LEU A 14 35.28 23.45 11.31
C LEU A 14 35.92 22.40 10.39
N GLU A 15 36.99 22.82 9.72
CA GLU A 15 38.02 21.98 9.10
C GLU A 15 38.96 21.40 10.18
N ASN A 16 39.55 20.26 9.82
CA ASN A 16 40.84 19.72 10.28
C ASN A 16 41.03 19.44 11.78
N GLU A 17 40.87 18.16 12.15
CA GLU A 17 41.77 17.55 13.13
C GLU A 17 42.39 16.26 12.59
N SER A 18 43.71 16.22 12.81
CA SER A 18 44.73 15.36 12.23
C SER A 18 44.72 13.92 12.74
N ILE A 19 44.96 13.01 11.79
CA ILE A 19 45.22 11.58 11.95
C ILE A 19 46.48 11.34 12.81
N LYS A 20 46.32 10.73 14.00
CA LYS A 20 47.41 10.06 14.72
C LYS A 20 47.44 8.58 14.34
N ARG A 21 48.50 8.18 13.63
CA ARG A 21 48.87 6.78 13.37
C ARG A 21 49.37 6.11 14.65
N THR A 22 48.78 4.98 15.00
CA THR A 22 49.36 3.98 15.91
C THR A 22 49.48 2.63 15.19
N SER A 23 50.56 1.94 15.49
CA SER A 23 51.16 0.87 14.71
C SER A 23 50.49 -0.49 14.90
N ARG A 24 50.53 -1.25 13.79
CA ARG A 24 50.44 -2.70 13.61
C ARG A 24 50.53 -3.55 14.88
N ASP A 25 49.50 -4.35 15.12
CA ASP A 25 49.63 -5.75 15.49
C ASP A 25 48.52 -6.57 14.80
N GLY A 26 48.88 -7.78 14.40
CA GLY A 26 48.19 -8.59 13.39
C GLY A 26 46.76 -8.95 13.74
N VAL A 27 45.82 -8.46 12.92
CA VAL A 27 44.50 -9.05 12.75
C VAL A 27 44.38 -9.43 11.28
N ASN A 28 44.16 -10.73 11.06
CA ASN A 28 43.88 -11.32 9.77
C ASN A 28 42.75 -10.52 9.11
N ARG A 29 43.08 -9.77 8.07
CA ARG A 29 42.18 -8.89 7.34
C ARG A 29 41.33 -9.73 6.40
N ASP A 30 40.18 -10.21 6.87
CA ASP A 30 39.04 -10.54 6.00
C ASP A 30 38.52 -9.22 5.39
N ILE A 31 39.23 -8.71 4.38
CA ILE A 31 38.76 -7.61 3.51
C ILE A 31 38.10 -8.29 2.30
N GLY A 32 37.03 -9.02 2.55
CA GLY A 32 36.21 -9.71 1.54
C GLY A 32 34.74 -9.38 1.72
N GLU A 33 34.23 -8.42 0.95
CA GLU A 33 32.81 -8.14 0.70
C GLU A 33 31.85 -8.26 1.90
N ALA A 34 31.87 -7.30 2.82
CA ALA A 34 30.82 -7.22 3.83
C ALA A 34 29.49 -6.82 3.16
N LEU A 35 28.60 -7.80 2.94
CA LEU A 35 27.20 -7.56 2.58
C LEU A 35 26.60 -6.53 3.56
N PRO A 36 26.08 -5.38 3.10
CA PRO A 36 25.33 -4.47 3.96
C PRO A 36 24.13 -5.21 4.55
N ARG A 37 24.00 -5.21 5.87
CA ARG A 37 22.93 -5.93 6.60
C ARG A 37 22.30 -4.99 7.60
N LEU A 38 20.99 -5.09 7.74
CA LEU A 38 20.26 -4.43 8.81
C LEU A 38 20.53 -5.14 10.16
N PRO A 39 20.45 -4.44 11.29
CA PRO A 39 20.31 -5.07 12.60
C PRO A 39 19.20 -6.16 12.58
N GLY A 40 19.53 -7.37 13.05
CA GLY A 40 18.65 -8.54 12.97
C GLY A 40 18.67 -9.31 11.63
N GLU A 41 19.35 -8.80 10.61
CA GLU A 41 19.52 -9.47 9.32
C GLU A 41 20.67 -10.49 9.34
N THR A 42 20.35 -11.75 9.08
CA THR A 42 21.30 -12.87 9.10
C THR A 42 21.45 -13.46 7.70
N ARG A 43 22.69 -13.65 7.24
CA ARG A 43 22.99 -14.37 6.00
C ARG A 43 22.66 -15.86 6.18
N ILE A 44 21.90 -16.40 5.24
CA ILE A 44 21.48 -17.81 5.21
C ILE A 44 22.42 -18.63 4.31
N THR A 45 22.66 -18.14 3.10
CA THR A 45 23.54 -18.78 2.12
C THR A 45 24.00 -17.75 1.09
N ASP A 46 24.97 -18.14 0.30
CA ASP A 46 25.30 -17.50 -0.97
C ASP A 46 25.49 -18.56 -2.06
N LYS A 47 25.28 -18.16 -3.31
CA LYS A 47 25.48 -19.01 -4.49
C LYS A 47 26.02 -18.17 -5.64
N GLU A 48 26.97 -18.73 -6.39
CA GLU A 48 27.34 -18.17 -7.70
C GLU A 48 26.24 -18.47 -8.71
N VAL A 49 25.84 -17.45 -9.47
CA VAL A 49 24.77 -17.51 -10.44
C VAL A 49 25.12 -16.67 -11.67
N ILE A 50 24.35 -16.86 -12.73
CA ILE A 50 24.29 -15.92 -13.86
C ILE A 50 22.93 -15.25 -13.80
N TYR A 51 22.88 -13.95 -13.50
CA TYR A 51 21.66 -13.17 -13.60
C TYR A 51 21.40 -12.82 -15.05
N ILE A 52 20.25 -13.22 -15.57
CA ILE A 52 19.84 -12.90 -16.94
C ILE A 52 19.13 -11.55 -16.89
N CYS A 53 19.92 -10.47 -16.92
CA CYS A 53 19.37 -9.11 -16.97
C CYS A 53 18.67 -8.91 -18.31
N PRO A 54 17.38 -8.56 -18.35
CA PRO A 54 16.70 -8.33 -19.62
C PRO A 54 17.23 -7.10 -20.38
N PHE A 55 17.98 -6.22 -19.72
CA PHE A 55 18.51 -4.98 -20.28
C PHE A 55 19.99 -5.07 -20.68
N ASN A 56 20.78 -5.86 -19.94
CA ASN A 56 22.25 -5.92 -20.10
C ASN A 56 22.77 -7.33 -20.44
N GLY A 57 21.87 -8.31 -20.61
CA GLY A 57 22.25 -9.70 -20.88
C GLY A 57 22.71 -10.47 -19.64
N PRO A 58 23.39 -11.62 -19.84
CA PRO A 58 23.84 -12.48 -18.75
C PRO A 58 24.99 -11.86 -17.95
N ILE A 59 24.85 -11.78 -16.64
CA ILE A 59 25.84 -11.20 -15.72
C ILE A 59 26.22 -12.23 -14.67
N LYS A 60 27.50 -12.61 -14.63
CA LYS A 60 28.03 -13.50 -13.58
C LYS A 60 28.09 -12.74 -12.26
N GLY A 61 27.54 -13.35 -11.21
CA GLY A 61 27.44 -12.73 -9.91
C GLY A 61 27.38 -13.74 -8.77
N ARG A 62 27.44 -13.21 -7.55
CA ARG A 62 27.14 -13.96 -6.34
C ARG A 62 25.86 -13.41 -5.73
N VAL A 63 24.89 -14.29 -5.52
CA VAL A 63 23.66 -13.98 -4.79
C VAL A 63 23.85 -14.39 -3.35
N TYR A 64 23.64 -13.43 -2.45
CA TYR A 64 23.53 -13.61 -1.02
C TYR A 64 22.04 -13.62 -0.64
N ILE A 65 21.61 -14.64 0.09
CA ILE A 65 20.24 -14.75 0.60
C ILE A 65 20.29 -14.57 2.10
N THR A 66 19.51 -13.64 2.63
CA THR A 66 19.33 -13.40 4.05
C THR A 66 17.93 -13.81 4.49
N ASN A 67 17.61 -13.62 5.77
CA ASN A 67 16.24 -13.69 6.27
C ASN A 67 15.36 -12.49 5.85
N TYR A 68 15.89 -11.52 5.10
CA TYR A 68 15.18 -10.32 4.65
C TYR A 68 15.21 -10.09 3.14
N ARG A 69 16.36 -10.29 2.47
CA ARG A 69 16.58 -9.93 1.06
C ARG A 69 17.33 -11.00 0.27
N LEU A 70 17.16 -10.94 -1.04
CA LEU A 70 18.07 -11.48 -2.04
C LEU A 70 18.95 -10.32 -2.52
N TYR A 71 20.26 -10.43 -2.36
CA TYR A 71 21.24 -9.43 -2.77
C TYR A 71 22.24 -10.04 -3.75
N LEU A 72 22.28 -9.56 -4.99
CA LEU A 72 23.29 -9.94 -5.98
C LEU A 72 24.34 -8.85 -6.10
N ARG A 73 25.60 -9.28 -6.24
CA ARG A 73 26.71 -8.46 -6.72
C ARG A 73 27.37 -9.11 -7.93
N SER A 74 27.62 -8.36 -9.00
CA SER A 74 28.39 -8.87 -10.15
C SER A 74 29.84 -9.16 -9.77
N LEU A 75 30.41 -10.20 -10.40
CA LEU A 75 31.83 -10.54 -10.26
C LEU A 75 32.71 -9.80 -11.27
N GLU A 76 32.12 -9.31 -12.35
CA GLU A 76 32.77 -8.52 -13.39
C GLU A 76 32.41 -7.03 -13.20
N THR A 77 33.41 -6.17 -13.35
CA THR A 77 33.27 -4.72 -13.25
C THR A 77 32.94 -4.18 -14.64
N HIS A 78 31.80 -3.49 -14.76
CA HIS A 78 31.43 -2.87 -16.02
C HIS A 78 32.29 -1.63 -16.23
N LEU A 79 33.35 -1.74 -17.03
CA LEU A 79 33.94 -0.56 -17.66
C LEU A 79 32.93 -0.05 -18.69
N GLU A 80 32.14 0.96 -18.33
CA GLU A 80 31.33 1.68 -19.30
C GLU A 80 32.25 2.44 -20.27
N PHE A 81 32.51 1.87 -21.45
CA PHE A 81 32.82 2.70 -22.62
C PHE A 81 31.50 3.17 -23.22
N SER A 82 31.05 4.35 -22.77
CA SER A 82 29.99 5.09 -23.45
C SER A 82 30.36 5.25 -24.92
N HIS A 83 29.57 4.64 -25.80
CA HIS A 83 29.67 4.82 -27.25
C HIS A 83 29.37 6.28 -27.57
N GLY A 84 30.41 7.09 -27.79
CA GLY A 84 30.20 8.48 -28.17
C GLY A 84 31.40 9.41 -28.28
N VAL A 85 32.66 8.96 -28.29
CA VAL A 85 33.79 9.84 -28.66
C VAL A 85 34.80 9.07 -29.52
N ARG A 86 34.68 9.22 -30.84
CA ARG A 86 35.78 8.90 -31.75
C ARG A 86 36.87 9.97 -31.55
N GLY A 87 38.01 9.52 -31.04
CA GLY A 87 39.27 10.25 -31.12
C GLY A 87 39.73 10.81 -29.79
N LEU A 88 40.56 10.04 -29.09
CA LEU A 88 41.63 10.53 -28.21
C LEU A 88 42.66 9.40 -28.10
N THR A 89 43.67 9.45 -28.97
CA THR A 89 44.88 8.64 -28.91
C THR A 89 45.85 9.31 -27.93
N THR A 90 45.89 8.86 -26.68
CA THR A 90 47.12 8.80 -25.85
C THR A 90 46.84 8.22 -24.46
N TRP A 91 47.66 7.26 -24.05
CA TRP A 91 47.60 6.54 -22.76
C TRP A 91 47.85 7.40 -21.51
N SER A 92 48.09 8.70 -21.66
CA SER A 92 48.47 9.62 -20.58
C SER A 92 47.31 10.42 -19.96
N GLN A 93 46.08 10.31 -20.46
CA GLN A 93 44.89 10.96 -19.88
C GLN A 93 44.00 10.02 -19.03
N LEU A 94 44.39 8.75 -18.85
CA LEU A 94 43.64 7.74 -18.08
C LEU A 94 44.02 7.66 -16.58
N LYS A 95 44.77 8.63 -16.05
CA LYS A 95 45.35 8.54 -14.70
C LYS A 95 44.63 9.31 -13.60
N ASP A 96 43.51 9.98 -13.89
CA ASP A 96 42.83 10.81 -12.89
C ASP A 96 41.29 10.75 -12.96
N ALA A 97 40.73 9.67 -13.50
CA ALA A 97 39.38 9.27 -13.17
C ALA A 97 39.49 8.22 -12.07
N SER A 98 38.98 8.53 -10.89
CA SER A 98 38.61 7.50 -9.92
C SER A 98 37.72 6.49 -10.66
N LEU A 99 38.30 5.36 -11.08
CA LEU A 99 37.59 4.18 -11.56
C LEU A 99 36.72 3.73 -10.40
N GLN A 100 35.52 4.28 -10.33
CA GLN A 100 34.51 3.84 -9.38
C GLN A 100 33.99 2.54 -9.97
N ASP A 101 34.61 1.47 -9.48
CA ASP A 101 34.38 0.07 -9.78
C ASP A 101 32.93 -0.29 -9.42
N SER A 102 31.96 0.09 -10.26
CA SER A 102 30.53 -0.09 -9.97
C SER A 102 30.11 -1.49 -10.38
N ALA A 103 30.33 -2.44 -9.47
CA ALA A 103 29.68 -3.75 -9.57
C ALA A 103 28.15 -3.56 -9.69
N LEU A 104 27.50 -4.32 -10.56
CA LEU A 104 26.03 -4.34 -10.62
C LEU A 104 25.51 -4.91 -9.29
N ILE A 105 24.61 -4.16 -8.65
CA ILE A 105 23.93 -4.57 -7.42
C ILE A 105 22.44 -4.75 -7.73
N LEU A 106 21.89 -5.88 -7.32
CA LEU A 106 20.44 -6.12 -7.29
C LEU A 106 20.05 -6.47 -5.86
N ASP A 107 19.34 -5.56 -5.21
CA ASP A 107 18.82 -5.70 -3.85
C ASP A 107 17.30 -5.86 -3.89
N VAL A 108 16.80 -6.99 -3.38
CA VAL A 108 15.41 -7.42 -3.51
C VAL A 108 14.92 -7.93 -2.16
N PRO A 109 14.09 -7.17 -1.42
CA PRO A 109 13.44 -7.69 -0.22
C PRO A 109 12.61 -8.93 -0.56
N LEU A 110 12.76 -10.01 0.22
CA LEU A 110 12.09 -11.28 -0.06
C LEU A 110 10.55 -11.14 -0.02
N GLY A 111 10.02 -10.18 0.72
CA GLY A 111 8.58 -9.89 0.78
C GLY A 111 7.97 -9.42 -0.55
N VAL A 112 8.79 -8.95 -1.51
CA VAL A 112 8.32 -8.60 -2.85
C VAL A 112 8.20 -9.82 -3.76
N ILE A 113 8.77 -10.96 -3.40
CA ILE A 113 8.66 -12.18 -4.19
C ILE A 113 7.22 -12.71 -4.09
N SER A 114 6.59 -12.89 -5.25
CA SER A 114 5.24 -13.46 -5.35
C SER A 114 5.31 -14.97 -5.61
N ARG A 115 6.20 -15.38 -6.52
CA ARG A 115 6.29 -16.77 -7.00
C ARG A 115 7.73 -17.09 -7.39
N ILE A 116 8.15 -18.33 -7.16
CA ILE A 116 9.45 -18.87 -7.58
C ILE A 116 9.18 -20.13 -8.40
N GLU A 117 9.76 -20.20 -9.59
CA GLU A 117 9.64 -21.33 -10.50
C GLU A 117 11.01 -21.87 -10.90
N LYS A 118 11.10 -23.19 -11.11
CA LYS A 118 12.31 -23.83 -11.60
C LYS A 118 12.29 -23.80 -13.13
N MET A 119 13.35 -23.26 -13.72
CA MET A 119 13.58 -23.28 -15.16
C MET A 119 14.44 -24.47 -15.55
N GLY A 120 14.10 -25.13 -16.66
CA GLY A 120 14.84 -26.25 -17.22
C GLY A 120 14.75 -27.56 -16.44
N GLY A 121 15.45 -28.59 -16.90
CA GLY A 121 15.48 -29.93 -16.31
C GLY A 121 16.76 -30.68 -16.69
N ALA A 122 16.80 -31.98 -16.41
CA ALA A 122 17.96 -32.83 -16.71
C ALA A 122 18.29 -32.91 -18.21
N THR A 123 17.30 -32.62 -19.07
CA THR A 123 17.44 -32.63 -20.54
C THR A 123 17.71 -31.24 -21.13
N SER A 124 17.79 -30.19 -20.32
CA SER A 124 18.05 -28.84 -20.79
C SER A 124 19.51 -28.70 -21.24
N ARG A 125 19.72 -28.52 -22.54
CA ARG A 125 21.06 -28.39 -23.16
C ARG A 125 21.41 -26.96 -23.60
N GLY A 126 20.45 -26.03 -23.51
CA GLY A 126 20.67 -24.64 -23.90
C GLY A 126 21.55 -23.89 -22.89
N GLU A 127 22.31 -22.92 -23.36
CA GLU A 127 23.05 -22.01 -22.49
C GLU A 127 22.10 -21.27 -21.53
N ASN A 128 22.46 -21.16 -20.25
CA ASN A 128 21.66 -20.48 -19.22
C ASN A 128 20.21 -20.98 -19.08
N SER A 129 19.91 -22.20 -19.53
CA SER A 129 18.55 -22.76 -19.58
C SER A 129 18.10 -23.48 -18.30
N TYR A 130 18.97 -23.60 -17.29
CA TYR A 130 18.70 -24.25 -16.02
C TYR A 130 18.84 -23.25 -14.87
N GLY A 131 17.79 -23.06 -14.06
CA GLY A 131 17.85 -22.10 -12.96
C GLY A 131 16.50 -21.74 -12.35
N LEU A 132 16.32 -20.49 -11.94
CA LEU A 132 15.11 -19.97 -11.29
C LEU A 132 14.51 -18.77 -12.03
N ASP A 133 13.18 -18.75 -12.12
CA ASP A 133 12.38 -17.59 -12.52
C ASP A 133 11.60 -17.09 -11.30
N ILE A 134 11.74 -15.82 -10.95
CA ILE A 134 11.17 -15.22 -9.74
C ILE A 134 10.25 -14.09 -10.14
N THR A 135 8.94 -14.29 -9.98
CA THR A 135 7.94 -13.25 -10.20
C THR A 135 7.84 -12.36 -8.97
N CYS A 136 8.03 -11.05 -9.14
CA CYS A 136 7.94 -10.08 -8.05
C CYS A 136 6.66 -9.23 -8.14
N LYS A 137 6.26 -8.67 -7.00
CA LYS A 137 5.07 -7.82 -6.79
C LYS A 137 5.31 -6.37 -7.25
N ASP A 138 6.56 -5.97 -7.40
CA ASP A 138 7.03 -4.64 -7.83
C ASP A 138 7.26 -4.56 -9.35
N MET A 139 6.37 -5.19 -10.13
CA MET A 139 6.31 -5.11 -11.60
C MET A 139 7.52 -5.66 -12.37
N ARG A 140 8.40 -6.44 -11.73
CA ARG A 140 9.55 -7.12 -12.38
C ARG A 140 9.51 -8.64 -12.22
N ASN A 141 10.32 -9.32 -13.04
CA ASN A 141 10.66 -10.74 -12.91
C ASN A 141 12.19 -10.88 -12.90
N LEU A 142 12.72 -11.76 -12.07
CA LEU A 142 14.16 -12.00 -11.96
C LEU A 142 14.48 -13.40 -12.44
N ARG A 143 15.50 -13.52 -13.28
CA ARG A 143 15.90 -14.79 -13.87
C ARG A 143 17.36 -15.10 -13.55
N PHE A 144 17.61 -16.24 -12.91
CA PHE A 144 18.94 -16.70 -12.53
C PHE A 144 19.22 -18.05 -13.16
N ALA A 145 20.33 -18.18 -13.89
CA ALA A 145 20.87 -19.44 -14.33
C ALA A 145 21.88 -19.99 -13.32
N LEU A 146 21.84 -21.32 -13.13
CA LEU A 146 22.63 -22.07 -12.16
C LEU A 146 23.29 -23.28 -12.84
N LYS A 147 24.35 -23.81 -12.22
CA LYS A 147 25.00 -25.05 -12.67
C LYS A 147 24.07 -26.26 -12.44
N GLN A 148 23.97 -27.17 -13.39
CA GLN A 148 23.16 -28.39 -13.24
C GLN A 148 23.74 -29.35 -12.19
N GLU A 149 25.06 -29.33 -12.03
CA GLU A 149 25.79 -30.12 -11.06
C GLU A 149 25.54 -29.65 -9.63
N GLY A 150 25.69 -30.58 -8.66
CA GLY A 150 25.70 -30.24 -7.23
C GLY A 150 24.37 -29.72 -6.66
N HIS A 151 23.23 -30.04 -7.28
CA HIS A 151 21.88 -29.67 -6.81
C HIS A 151 21.66 -28.15 -6.56
N SER A 152 22.49 -27.27 -7.12
CA SER A 152 22.52 -25.84 -6.79
C SER A 152 21.16 -25.12 -6.90
N ARG A 153 20.38 -25.41 -7.95
CA ARG A 153 19.02 -24.87 -8.15
C ARG A 153 18.04 -25.37 -7.10
N ARG A 154 18.13 -26.64 -6.68
CA ARG A 154 17.24 -27.22 -5.67
C ARG A 154 17.46 -26.53 -4.33
N ASP A 155 18.72 -26.41 -3.91
CA ASP A 155 19.08 -25.74 -2.65
C ASP A 155 18.59 -24.28 -2.63
N MET A 156 18.91 -23.53 -3.70
CA MET A 156 18.52 -22.12 -3.80
C MET A 156 16.99 -21.95 -3.81
N PHE A 157 16.28 -22.81 -4.53
CA PHE A 157 14.82 -22.82 -4.55
C PHE A 157 14.22 -23.09 -3.17
N GLU A 158 14.71 -24.10 -2.45
CA GLU A 158 14.20 -24.48 -1.13
C GLU A 158 14.45 -23.38 -0.10
N ILE A 159 15.65 -22.77 -0.12
CA ILE A 159 16.00 -21.67 0.76
C ILE A 159 15.16 -20.42 0.45
N LEU A 160 15.09 -19.99 -0.81
CA LEU A 160 14.29 -18.82 -1.17
C LEU A 160 12.80 -19.01 -0.85
N THR A 161 12.25 -20.19 -1.15
CA THR A 161 10.85 -20.50 -0.82
C THR A 161 10.61 -20.41 0.69
N ARG A 162 11.53 -20.94 1.49
CA ARG A 162 11.43 -20.90 2.96
C ARG A 162 11.43 -19.46 3.51
N TYR A 163 12.33 -18.60 3.05
CA TYR A 163 12.50 -17.24 3.61
C TYR A 163 11.68 -16.15 2.92
N ALA A 164 11.23 -16.35 1.67
CA ALA A 164 10.28 -15.45 1.02
C ALA A 164 8.84 -15.67 1.46
N PHE A 165 8.52 -16.87 1.94
CA PHE A 165 7.19 -17.23 2.45
C PHE A 165 7.23 -17.70 3.91
N PRO A 166 7.71 -16.87 4.85
CA PRO A 166 7.93 -17.27 6.24
C PRO A 166 6.66 -17.81 6.93
N LEU A 167 5.47 -17.24 6.69
CA LEU A 167 4.23 -17.74 7.31
C LEU A 167 3.89 -19.16 6.82
N ALA A 168 4.08 -19.44 5.53
CA ALA A 168 3.87 -20.78 4.97
C ALA A 168 4.88 -21.83 5.50
N HIS A 169 5.93 -21.37 6.19
CA HIS A 169 7.00 -22.18 6.76
C HIS A 169 7.15 -22.03 8.28
N SER A 170 6.15 -21.45 8.96
CA SER A 170 6.17 -21.23 10.42
C SER A 170 7.41 -20.46 10.91
N LEU A 171 7.89 -19.52 10.08
CA LEU A 171 8.97 -18.60 10.43
C LEU A 171 8.39 -17.23 10.79
N PRO A 172 9.07 -16.46 11.66
CA PRO A 172 8.71 -15.07 11.90
C PRO A 172 8.93 -14.21 10.65
N MET A 173 8.05 -13.23 10.44
CA MET A 173 8.30 -12.16 9.46
C MET A 173 9.50 -11.32 9.91
N PHE A 174 10.29 -10.81 8.95
CA PHE A 174 11.45 -9.98 9.27
C PHE A 174 11.13 -8.74 10.11
N ALA A 175 9.91 -8.21 10.03
CA ALA A 175 9.45 -7.11 10.88
C ALA A 175 9.58 -7.39 12.39
N PHE A 176 9.50 -8.66 12.82
CA PHE A 176 9.69 -9.06 14.23
C PHE A 176 11.16 -9.39 14.58
N LEU A 177 12.03 -9.44 13.57
CA LEU A 177 13.45 -9.69 13.72
C LEU A 177 14.29 -8.42 13.57
N ASN A 178 13.74 -7.37 12.94
CA ASN A 178 14.44 -6.11 12.75
C ASN A 178 14.75 -5.44 14.09
N GLU A 179 16.01 -5.05 14.28
CA GLU A 179 16.50 -4.41 15.51
C GLU A 179 16.91 -2.94 15.30
N GLU A 180 16.64 -2.37 14.12
CA GLU A 180 16.88 -0.95 13.84
C GLU A 180 16.23 -0.05 14.89
N LYS A 181 16.93 1.04 15.23
CA LYS A 181 16.47 2.06 16.17
C LYS A 181 16.38 3.39 15.44
N PHE A 182 15.28 4.08 15.66
CA PHE A 182 15.01 5.41 15.12
C PHE A 182 14.73 6.35 16.29
N ASP A 183 15.06 7.64 16.11
CA ASP A 183 14.84 8.67 17.14
C ASP A 183 13.35 9.01 17.34
N VAL A 184 12.50 8.58 16.41
CA VAL A 184 11.05 8.79 16.42
C VAL A 184 10.34 7.45 16.48
N ASP A 185 9.36 7.33 17.37
CA ASP A 185 8.47 6.16 17.44
C ASP A 185 7.26 6.35 16.52
N GLY A 186 7.30 5.73 15.34
CA GLY A 186 6.23 5.79 14.35
C GLY A 186 4.90 5.20 14.82
N TRP A 187 4.87 4.38 15.89
CA TRP A 187 3.61 3.89 16.46
C TRP A 187 2.81 4.99 17.17
N MET A 188 3.49 6.07 17.56
CA MET A 188 2.89 7.19 18.30
C MET A 188 2.36 8.29 17.38
N VAL A 189 2.58 8.20 16.06
CA VAL A 189 2.17 9.23 15.09
C VAL A 189 0.66 9.45 15.07
N TYR A 190 -0.13 8.40 15.31
CA TYR A 190 -1.59 8.46 15.26
C TYR A 190 -2.21 8.25 16.62
N ASN A 191 -2.80 9.31 17.17
CA ASN A 191 -3.70 9.24 18.32
C ASN A 191 -5.13 9.57 17.87
N PRO A 192 -6.08 8.60 17.91
CA PRO A 192 -7.44 8.84 17.45
C PRO A 192 -8.15 10.00 18.15
N VAL A 193 -7.90 10.20 19.45
CA VAL A 193 -8.53 11.28 20.22
C VAL A 193 -7.99 12.64 19.80
N GLU A 194 -6.67 12.76 19.59
CA GLU A 194 -6.06 14.01 19.11
C GLU A 194 -6.53 14.35 17.70
N GLU A 195 -6.62 13.35 16.80
CA GLU A 195 -7.10 13.57 15.43
C GLU A 195 -8.55 14.04 15.42
N TYR A 196 -9.44 13.42 16.20
CA TYR A 196 -10.81 13.91 16.31
C TYR A 196 -10.90 15.29 16.99
N ARG A 197 -10.03 15.58 17.97
CA ARG A 197 -9.96 16.92 18.58
C ARG A 197 -9.53 17.97 17.57
N ARG A 198 -8.56 17.68 16.69
CA ARG A 198 -8.14 18.56 15.59
C ARG A 198 -9.32 18.93 14.68
N GLN A 199 -10.24 17.98 14.45
CA GLN A 199 -11.48 18.20 13.68
C GLN A 199 -12.61 18.88 14.48
N GLY A 200 -12.39 19.26 15.74
CA GLY A 200 -13.40 19.90 16.59
C GLY A 200 -14.43 18.93 17.18
N LEU A 201 -14.01 17.69 17.47
CA LEU A 201 -14.84 16.62 18.04
C LEU A 201 -14.29 16.16 19.41
N PRO A 202 -15.15 15.68 20.33
CA PRO A 202 -16.61 15.65 20.23
C PRO A 202 -17.22 17.06 20.31
N ASN A 203 -18.49 17.19 19.92
CA ASN A 203 -19.26 18.42 20.03
C ASN A 203 -20.74 18.10 20.35
N HIS A 204 -21.62 19.11 20.27
CA HIS A 204 -23.04 18.95 20.59
C HIS A 204 -23.83 18.07 19.61
N HIS A 205 -23.27 17.76 18.43
CA HIS A 205 -23.89 16.91 17.41
C HIS A 205 -23.23 15.54 17.29
N TRP A 206 -21.96 15.39 17.69
CA TRP A 206 -21.15 14.18 17.52
C TRP A 206 -20.43 13.81 18.81
N ARG A 207 -20.55 12.54 19.22
CA ARG A 207 -19.90 11.99 20.42
C ARG A 207 -18.90 10.92 20.05
N ILE A 208 -17.86 10.77 20.88
CA ILE A 208 -17.00 9.60 20.87
C ILE A 208 -17.71 8.50 21.70
N THR A 209 -17.84 7.32 21.13
CA THR A 209 -18.29 6.12 21.85
C THR A 209 -17.13 5.15 22.05
N PHE A 210 -17.17 4.44 23.19
CA PHE A 210 -16.24 3.38 23.56
C PHE A 210 -16.89 1.99 23.46
N ILE A 211 -18.08 1.88 22.86
CA ILE A 211 -18.79 0.62 22.68
C ILE A 211 -17.93 -0.45 21.97
N ASN A 212 -17.02 -0.02 21.08
CA ASN A 212 -16.13 -0.92 20.35
C ASN A 212 -14.73 -1.02 20.96
N LYS A 213 -14.51 -0.56 22.21
CA LYS A 213 -13.18 -0.57 22.84
C LYS A 213 -12.55 -1.96 22.90
N CYS A 214 -13.39 -2.99 23.06
CA CYS A 214 -13.00 -4.39 23.07
C CYS A 214 -13.36 -5.11 21.76
N TYR A 215 -13.64 -4.37 20.68
CA TYR A 215 -13.94 -4.92 19.36
C TYR A 215 -15.22 -5.78 19.27
N GLU A 216 -16.11 -5.67 20.25
CA GLU A 216 -17.33 -6.48 20.36
C GLU A 216 -18.44 -6.05 19.40
N LEU A 217 -18.52 -4.75 19.07
CA LEU A 217 -19.51 -4.27 18.11
C LEU A 217 -19.10 -4.65 16.68
N CYS A 218 -17.85 -4.35 16.32
CA CYS A 218 -17.27 -4.61 15.02
C CYS A 218 -15.76 -4.85 15.16
N ASP A 219 -15.35 -6.09 14.93
CA ASP A 219 -13.98 -6.57 15.09
C ASP A 219 -12.98 -6.02 14.07
N THR A 220 -13.49 -5.45 12.98
CA THR A 220 -12.69 -4.84 11.90
C THR A 220 -12.71 -3.31 11.92
N TYR A 221 -13.29 -2.69 12.95
CA TYR A 221 -13.31 -1.24 13.17
C TYR A 221 -12.34 -0.82 14.27
N PRO A 222 -12.00 0.48 14.34
CA PRO A 222 -11.18 0.98 15.44
C PRO A 222 -11.93 0.87 16.78
N ALA A 223 -11.17 0.90 17.87
CA ALA A 223 -11.69 0.83 19.22
C ALA A 223 -12.58 2.03 19.59
N LEU A 224 -12.27 3.20 19.02
CA LEU A 224 -13.00 4.45 19.22
C LEU A 224 -13.78 4.79 17.95
N LEU A 225 -15.06 5.10 18.11
CA LEU A 225 -15.94 5.49 17.01
C LEU A 225 -16.56 6.85 17.30
N VAL A 226 -16.71 7.67 16.27
CA VAL A 226 -17.46 8.93 16.34
C VAL A 226 -18.81 8.76 15.66
N VAL A 227 -19.86 9.01 16.43
CA VAL A 227 -21.26 8.77 16.06
C VAL A 227 -22.11 9.99 16.44
N PRO A 228 -23.33 10.16 15.89
CA PRO A 228 -24.19 11.25 16.29
C PRO A 228 -24.49 11.24 17.80
N TYR A 229 -24.48 12.40 18.44
CA TYR A 229 -24.71 12.56 19.88
C TYR A 229 -26.06 11.96 20.31
N ARG A 230 -27.08 12.07 19.46
CA ARG A 230 -28.45 11.59 19.71
C ARG A 230 -28.62 10.07 19.57
N ALA A 231 -27.66 9.35 19.00
CA ALA A 231 -27.71 7.90 18.89
C ALA A 231 -27.13 7.27 20.16
N SER A 232 -27.90 6.45 20.87
CA SER A 232 -27.42 5.70 22.03
C SER A 232 -26.60 4.48 21.61
N ASP A 233 -25.79 3.93 22.51
CA ASP A 233 -25.03 2.69 22.24
C ASP A 233 -25.94 1.49 21.92
N ASP A 234 -27.17 1.46 22.45
CA ASP A 234 -28.16 0.43 22.10
C ASP A 234 -28.71 0.62 20.68
N ASP A 235 -28.88 1.86 20.21
CA ASP A 235 -29.19 2.12 18.80
C ASP A 235 -28.07 1.57 17.91
N LEU A 236 -26.80 1.83 18.26
CA LEU A 236 -25.65 1.34 17.49
C LEU A 236 -25.63 -0.19 17.35
N ARG A 237 -25.97 -0.92 18.43
CA ARG A 237 -26.06 -2.39 18.38
C ARG A 237 -27.14 -2.85 17.42
N ARG A 238 -28.29 -2.18 17.37
CA ARG A 238 -29.37 -2.52 16.41
C ARG A 238 -28.96 -2.23 14.97
N VAL A 239 -28.33 -1.08 14.72
CA VAL A 239 -27.79 -0.70 13.40
C VAL A 239 -26.72 -1.71 12.93
N ALA A 240 -25.84 -2.14 13.83
CA ALA A 240 -24.79 -3.11 13.53
C ALA A 240 -25.32 -4.41 12.94
N THR A 241 -26.46 -4.91 13.44
CA THR A 241 -27.07 -6.14 12.90
C THR A 241 -27.51 -6.06 11.43
N PHE A 242 -27.63 -4.84 10.88
CA PHE A 242 -28.08 -4.62 9.51
C PHE A 242 -26.96 -4.21 8.55
N ARG A 243 -25.76 -3.92 9.06
CA ARG A 243 -24.60 -3.54 8.25
C ARG A 243 -23.67 -4.73 8.14
N SER A 244 -23.23 -5.06 6.92
CA SER A 244 -22.33 -6.19 6.69
C SER A 244 -21.10 -6.14 7.60
N ARG A 245 -20.84 -7.23 8.33
CA ARG A 245 -19.74 -7.32 9.31
C ARG A 245 -19.83 -6.28 10.43
N ASN A 246 -21.04 -5.79 10.72
CA ASN A 246 -21.33 -4.80 11.74
C ASN A 246 -20.63 -3.44 11.53
N ARG A 247 -20.19 -3.13 10.31
CA ARG A 247 -19.47 -1.89 9.98
C ARG A 247 -20.46 -0.75 9.79
N ILE A 248 -20.99 -0.26 10.92
CA ILE A 248 -22.00 0.80 10.99
C ILE A 248 -21.49 2.14 10.43
N PRO A 249 -22.38 3.06 10.02
CA PRO A 249 -21.97 4.39 9.60
C PRO A 249 -21.30 5.18 10.74
N VAL A 250 -20.03 5.51 10.56
CA VAL A 250 -19.23 6.31 11.52
C VAL A 250 -18.47 7.43 10.83
N LEU A 251 -18.18 8.50 11.56
CA LEU A 251 -17.55 9.70 11.03
C LEU A 251 -16.07 9.46 10.67
N SER A 252 -15.72 9.79 9.41
CA SER A 252 -14.34 9.91 8.94
C SER A 252 -13.83 11.34 9.06
N TRP A 253 -14.63 12.30 8.60
CA TRP A 253 -14.25 13.72 8.56
C TRP A 253 -15.44 14.66 8.72
N ILE A 254 -15.21 15.85 9.28
CA ILE A 254 -16.20 16.95 9.39
C ILE A 254 -15.61 18.26 8.86
N HIS A 255 -16.43 18.98 8.07
CA HIS A 255 -16.03 20.27 7.54
C HIS A 255 -15.96 21.32 8.65
N PRO A 256 -14.86 22.10 8.74
CA PRO A 256 -14.63 23.03 9.85
C PRO A 256 -15.67 24.15 9.90
N GLU A 257 -16.19 24.60 8.76
CA GLU A 257 -17.15 25.72 8.69
C GLU A 257 -18.61 25.26 8.55
N ASN A 258 -18.97 24.71 7.38
CA ASN A 258 -20.36 24.36 7.06
C ASN A 258 -20.89 23.10 7.79
N LYS A 259 -20.04 22.37 8.51
CA LYS A 259 -20.36 21.17 9.31
C LYS A 259 -20.95 19.98 8.54
N THR A 260 -20.83 19.95 7.21
CA THR A 260 -21.09 18.71 6.45
C THR A 260 -20.06 17.64 6.81
N VAL A 261 -20.43 16.37 6.73
CA VAL A 261 -19.57 15.25 7.16
C VAL A 261 -19.36 14.23 6.07
N ILE A 262 -18.22 13.53 6.15
CA ILE A 262 -17.99 12.25 5.47
C ILE A 262 -18.14 11.14 6.50
N VAL A 263 -19.09 10.25 6.24
CA VAL A 263 -19.37 9.05 7.03
C VAL A 263 -19.05 7.81 6.20
N ARG A 264 -18.53 6.76 6.81
CA ARG A 264 -18.21 5.49 6.13
C ARG A 264 -18.89 4.30 6.76
N CYS A 265 -19.25 3.30 5.95
CA CYS A 265 -19.81 2.02 6.40
C CYS A 265 -19.60 0.89 5.37
N SER A 266 -20.12 -0.29 5.69
CA SER A 266 -20.40 -1.36 4.72
C SER A 266 -21.83 -1.26 4.14
N GLN A 267 -22.13 -2.10 3.16
CA GLN A 267 -23.49 -2.23 2.63
C GLN A 267 -24.53 -2.63 3.70
N PRO A 268 -25.80 -2.25 3.51
CA PRO A 268 -26.92 -2.80 4.27
C PRO A 268 -27.26 -4.25 3.87
N LEU A 269 -27.81 -5.02 4.79
CA LEU A 269 -28.19 -6.44 4.65
C LEU A 269 -29.66 -6.58 4.21
N VAL A 270 -29.99 -5.95 3.08
CA VAL A 270 -31.36 -5.89 2.52
C VAL A 270 -31.82 -7.26 2.01
N GLY A 271 -30.96 -7.95 1.27
CA GLY A 271 -31.23 -9.23 0.63
C GLY A 271 -32.35 -9.18 -0.42
N VAL A 272 -32.65 -10.36 -0.99
CA VAL A 272 -33.71 -10.55 -2.00
C VAL A 272 -35.11 -10.21 -1.49
N SER A 273 -35.35 -10.37 -0.18
CA SER A 273 -36.64 -10.11 0.44
C SER A 273 -36.90 -8.63 0.71
N GLY A 274 -35.96 -7.74 0.39
CA GLY A 274 -36.14 -6.30 0.62
C GLY A 274 -36.23 -5.96 2.10
N LYS A 275 -35.45 -6.64 2.96
CA LYS A 275 -35.45 -6.37 4.41
C LYS A 275 -35.08 -4.92 4.67
N ARG A 276 -35.76 -4.36 5.66
CA ARG A 276 -35.56 -3.00 6.16
C ARG A 276 -35.16 -3.06 7.62
N ASN A 277 -34.46 -2.03 8.08
CA ASN A 277 -34.13 -1.86 9.48
C ASN A 277 -34.44 -0.42 9.90
N LYS A 278 -35.47 -0.27 10.74
CA LYS A 278 -35.94 1.04 11.20
C LYS A 278 -34.89 1.79 12.01
N ASP A 279 -34.01 1.08 12.72
CA ASP A 279 -32.92 1.70 13.47
C ASP A 279 -31.84 2.27 12.52
N ASP A 280 -31.47 1.56 11.45
CA ASP A 280 -30.53 2.06 10.42
C ASP A 280 -31.12 3.24 9.64
N GLU A 281 -32.38 3.15 9.23
CA GLU A 281 -33.12 4.25 8.58
C GLU A 281 -33.11 5.51 9.47
N LYS A 282 -33.51 5.35 10.74
CA LYS A 282 -33.48 6.43 11.72
C LYS A 282 -32.07 6.95 11.97
N TYR A 283 -31.07 6.08 11.99
CA TYR A 283 -29.68 6.45 12.25
C TYR A 283 -29.11 7.31 11.13
N LEU A 284 -29.40 7.00 9.86
CA LEU A 284 -29.03 7.86 8.73
C LEU A 284 -29.75 9.22 8.78
N ASP A 285 -31.02 9.24 9.19
CA ASP A 285 -31.74 10.50 9.42
C ASP A 285 -31.12 11.32 10.56
N VAL A 286 -30.70 10.69 11.65
CA VAL A 286 -30.00 11.37 12.75
C VAL A 286 -28.66 11.95 12.28
N ILE A 287 -27.92 11.25 11.40
CA ILE A 287 -26.70 11.79 10.77
C ILE A 287 -27.05 13.03 9.94
N ARG A 288 -28.08 12.97 9.09
CA ARG A 288 -28.55 14.12 8.30
C ARG A 288 -28.88 15.31 9.20
N GLU A 289 -29.59 15.07 10.31
CA GLU A 289 -30.01 16.10 11.26
C GLU A 289 -28.86 16.72 12.09
N THR A 290 -27.64 16.17 12.05
CA THR A 290 -26.47 16.82 12.65
C THR A 290 -26.14 18.16 11.99
N ASN A 291 -26.65 18.39 10.78
CA ASN A 291 -26.67 19.69 10.13
C ASN A 291 -28.09 19.98 9.61
N ARG A 292 -28.82 20.83 10.33
CA ARG A 292 -30.22 21.17 10.03
C ARG A 292 -30.43 21.90 8.69
N GLN A 293 -29.37 22.37 8.04
CA GLN A 293 -29.45 22.98 6.71
C GLN A 293 -29.56 21.92 5.61
N ILE A 294 -29.35 20.64 5.94
CA ILE A 294 -29.32 19.53 4.98
C ILE A 294 -30.68 18.83 4.91
N ASN A 295 -31.32 18.93 3.74
CA ASN A 295 -32.62 18.32 3.49
C ASN A 295 -32.52 16.83 3.13
N LYS A 296 -31.45 16.42 2.42
CA LYS A 296 -31.21 15.03 2.03
C LYS A 296 -29.75 14.65 2.29
N LEU A 297 -29.53 13.42 2.74
CA LEU A 297 -28.22 12.79 2.85
C LEU A 297 -27.81 12.21 1.48
N THR A 298 -26.58 12.43 1.05
CA THR A 298 -26.09 11.80 -0.19
C THR A 298 -25.36 10.50 0.15
N ILE A 299 -25.74 9.39 -0.47
CA ILE A 299 -25.11 8.08 -0.32
C ILE A 299 -24.33 7.76 -1.59
N TYR A 300 -23.03 7.53 -1.45
CA TYR A 300 -22.16 7.08 -2.52
C TYR A 300 -21.82 5.59 -2.32
N ASP A 301 -22.44 4.74 -3.12
CA ASP A 301 -22.04 3.34 -3.26
C ASP A 301 -20.92 3.25 -4.30
N ALA A 302 -19.75 2.83 -3.87
CA ALA A 302 -18.58 2.75 -4.75
C ALA A 302 -18.78 1.77 -5.92
N ARG A 303 -19.73 0.83 -5.83
CA ARG A 303 -19.89 -0.26 -6.80
C ARG A 303 -20.59 0.21 -8.07
N PRO A 304 -20.40 -0.51 -9.18
CA PRO A 304 -21.38 -0.51 -10.26
C PRO A 304 -22.74 -1.00 -9.78
N ASN A 305 -23.83 -0.43 -10.30
CA ASN A 305 -25.19 -0.82 -9.94
C ASN A 305 -25.40 -2.34 -10.06
N VAL A 306 -24.94 -2.95 -11.16
CA VAL A 306 -25.04 -4.39 -11.42
C VAL A 306 -24.39 -5.23 -10.30
N ASN A 307 -23.29 -4.76 -9.73
CA ASN A 307 -22.62 -5.44 -8.63
C ASN A 307 -23.37 -5.25 -7.31
N ALA A 308 -23.98 -4.09 -7.08
CA ALA A 308 -24.83 -3.86 -5.92
C ALA A 308 -26.10 -4.73 -5.95
N VAL A 309 -26.71 -4.89 -7.13
CA VAL A 309 -27.84 -5.81 -7.36
C VAL A 309 -27.40 -7.27 -7.15
N ALA A 310 -26.24 -7.68 -7.64
CA ALA A 310 -25.70 -9.01 -7.38
C ALA A 310 -25.45 -9.27 -5.88
N ASN A 311 -24.99 -8.27 -5.12
CA ASN A 311 -24.86 -8.38 -3.67
C ASN A 311 -26.22 -8.46 -2.97
N LYS A 312 -27.25 -7.78 -3.47
CA LYS A 312 -28.63 -7.92 -2.98
C LYS A 312 -29.11 -9.37 -3.10
N ALA A 313 -28.74 -10.06 -4.17
CA ALA A 313 -29.06 -11.47 -4.36
C ALA A 313 -28.42 -12.40 -3.30
N THR A 314 -27.29 -12.02 -2.73
CA THR A 314 -26.54 -12.81 -1.72
C THR A 314 -26.72 -12.30 -0.29
N GLY A 315 -27.71 -11.45 -0.03
CA GLY A 315 -28.07 -10.99 1.32
C GLY A 315 -27.58 -9.59 1.69
N GLY A 316 -26.72 -8.98 0.88
CA GLY A 316 -26.33 -7.56 0.98
C GLY A 316 -27.36 -6.64 0.32
N GLY A 317 -26.90 -5.56 -0.31
CA GLY A 317 -27.76 -4.65 -1.06
C GLY A 317 -27.35 -3.20 -0.95
N TYR A 318 -28.32 -2.30 -1.09
CA TYR A 318 -28.14 -0.85 -1.06
C TYR A 318 -29.44 -0.20 -0.58
N GLU A 319 -29.33 1.04 -0.12
CA GLU A 319 -30.41 1.87 0.42
C GLU A 319 -31.41 2.26 -0.69
N SER A 320 -32.65 1.78 -0.61
CA SER A 320 -33.71 2.11 -1.58
C SER A 320 -34.47 3.37 -1.22
N ASP A 321 -34.97 4.10 -2.21
CA ASP A 321 -35.76 5.34 -2.03
C ASP A 321 -37.00 5.14 -1.13
N ASP A 322 -37.67 3.98 -1.21
CA ASP A 322 -38.84 3.64 -0.37
C ASP A 322 -38.51 3.42 1.12
N ALA A 323 -37.24 3.18 1.43
CA ALA A 323 -36.78 2.95 2.79
C ALA A 323 -36.11 4.20 3.37
N TYR A 324 -35.29 4.88 2.56
CA TYR A 324 -34.46 6.01 2.97
C TYR A 324 -34.93 7.30 2.30
N HIS A 325 -36.14 7.75 2.65
CA HIS A 325 -36.84 8.88 2.02
C HIS A 325 -36.04 10.20 1.97
N ASN A 326 -35.20 10.44 3.00
CA ASN A 326 -34.36 11.64 3.09
C ASN A 326 -32.92 11.37 2.64
N ALA A 327 -32.71 10.36 1.81
CA ALA A 327 -31.43 10.08 1.18
C ALA A 327 -31.54 10.08 -0.35
N GLU A 328 -30.40 10.22 -1.02
CA GLU A 328 -30.25 10.00 -2.45
C GLU A 328 -29.01 9.14 -2.68
N LEU A 329 -29.13 8.08 -3.48
CA LEU A 329 -28.04 7.12 -3.69
C LEU A 329 -27.45 7.25 -5.11
N PHE A 330 -26.12 7.26 -5.18
CA PHE A 330 -25.34 7.27 -6.42
C PHE A 330 -24.36 6.10 -6.47
N PHE A 331 -24.26 5.46 -7.63
CA PHE A 331 -23.27 4.43 -7.92
C PHE A 331 -22.05 5.05 -8.60
N LEU A 332 -20.84 4.69 -8.17
CA LEU A 332 -19.57 5.25 -8.67
C LEU A 332 -18.83 4.35 -9.66
N ASP A 333 -19.38 3.18 -9.98
CA ASP A 333 -18.86 2.25 -10.98
C ASP A 333 -17.43 1.73 -10.73
N ILE A 334 -16.93 1.77 -9.49
CA ILE A 334 -15.61 1.24 -9.13
C ILE A 334 -15.68 -0.28 -8.92
N HIS A 335 -15.00 -1.00 -9.82
CA HIS A 335 -15.05 -2.46 -9.90
C HIS A 335 -14.40 -3.14 -8.68
N ASN A 336 -14.60 -4.45 -8.55
CA ASN A 336 -14.14 -5.22 -7.38
C ASN A 336 -12.63 -5.54 -7.45
N ILE A 337 -12.12 -6.17 -6.38
CA ILE A 337 -10.70 -6.50 -6.21
C ILE A 337 -10.13 -7.39 -7.32
N HIS A 338 -10.95 -8.24 -7.95
CA HIS A 338 -10.52 -9.15 -9.00
C HIS A 338 -10.23 -8.40 -10.29
N VAL A 339 -11.10 -7.45 -10.66
CA VAL A 339 -10.92 -6.59 -11.82
C VAL A 339 -9.63 -5.76 -11.68
N MET A 340 -9.39 -5.20 -10.50
CA MET A 340 -8.18 -4.40 -10.24
C MET A 340 -6.90 -5.23 -10.30
N ARG A 341 -6.94 -6.49 -9.85
CA ARG A 341 -5.81 -7.42 -9.98
C ARG A 341 -5.50 -7.72 -11.43
N GLU A 342 -6.51 -8.06 -12.23
CA GLU A 342 -6.30 -8.38 -13.65
C GLU A 342 -5.83 -7.15 -14.43
N SER A 343 -6.33 -5.95 -14.10
CA SER A 343 -5.85 -4.71 -14.69
C SER A 343 -4.36 -4.48 -14.44
N LEU A 344 -3.88 -4.58 -13.19
CA LEU A 344 -2.45 -4.43 -12.89
C LEU A 344 -1.59 -5.51 -13.55
N LYS A 345 -2.10 -6.75 -13.64
CA LYS A 345 -1.41 -7.83 -14.34
C LYS A 345 -1.17 -7.45 -15.81
N LYS A 346 -2.20 -6.94 -16.51
CA LYS A 346 -2.05 -6.46 -17.89
C LYS A 346 -1.06 -5.30 -18.00
N VAL A 347 -1.03 -4.37 -17.03
CA VAL A 347 -0.01 -3.30 -16.99
C VAL A 347 1.38 -3.92 -16.93
N LYS A 348 1.62 -4.90 -16.05
CA LYS A 348 2.92 -5.57 -15.93
C LYS A 348 3.36 -6.17 -17.26
N ASP A 349 2.44 -6.83 -17.95
CA ASP A 349 2.73 -7.54 -19.21
C ASP A 349 3.16 -6.59 -20.34
N ILE A 350 2.74 -5.31 -20.33
CA ILE A 350 3.09 -4.33 -21.38
C ILE A 350 4.27 -3.42 -21.01
N VAL A 351 4.65 -3.33 -19.72
CA VAL A 351 5.73 -2.44 -19.26
C VAL A 351 7.05 -3.16 -18.96
N TYR A 352 7.03 -4.47 -18.74
CA TYR A 352 8.21 -5.22 -18.34
C TYR A 352 8.37 -6.53 -19.14
N PRO A 353 9.59 -6.82 -19.66
CA PRO A 353 10.80 -6.01 -19.55
C PRO A 353 10.90 -4.88 -20.57
N ASN A 354 10.27 -5.02 -21.73
CA ASN A 354 10.39 -4.07 -22.83
C ASN A 354 9.01 -3.53 -23.20
N VAL A 355 8.95 -2.24 -23.50
CA VAL A 355 7.74 -1.57 -23.98
C VAL A 355 7.69 -1.66 -25.50
N GLU A 356 6.53 -2.03 -26.05
CA GLU A 356 6.27 -1.95 -27.48
C GLU A 356 5.73 -0.55 -27.85
N GLU A 357 6.61 0.32 -28.33
CA GLU A 357 6.31 1.74 -28.58
C GLU A 357 5.23 1.97 -29.66
N SER A 358 5.18 1.13 -30.70
CA SER A 358 4.22 1.27 -31.83
C SER A 358 2.75 1.19 -31.41
N HIS A 359 2.46 0.49 -30.32
CA HIS A 359 1.11 0.23 -29.84
C HIS A 359 0.96 0.59 -28.35
N TRP A 360 1.81 1.48 -27.83
CA TRP A 360 1.82 1.82 -26.41
C TRP A 360 0.46 2.29 -25.90
N LEU A 361 -0.16 3.27 -26.58
CA LEU A 361 -1.43 3.86 -26.12
C LEU A 361 -2.59 2.86 -26.14
N SER A 362 -2.73 2.06 -27.20
CA SER A 362 -3.78 1.04 -27.29
C SER A 362 -3.55 -0.12 -26.32
N SER A 363 -2.29 -0.50 -26.12
CA SER A 363 -1.92 -1.52 -25.12
C SER A 363 -2.26 -1.05 -23.71
N LEU A 364 -1.90 0.20 -23.36
CA LEU A 364 -2.22 0.82 -22.09
C LEU A 364 -3.73 0.93 -21.88
N GLU A 365 -4.48 1.37 -22.89
CA GLU A 365 -5.95 1.45 -22.85
C GLU A 365 -6.56 0.07 -22.55
N SER A 366 -6.07 -1.00 -23.18
CA SER A 366 -6.56 -2.38 -22.98
C SER A 366 -6.36 -2.93 -21.56
N THR A 367 -5.49 -2.30 -20.76
CA THR A 367 -5.30 -2.63 -19.34
C THR A 367 -6.42 -2.09 -18.46
N HIS A 368 -7.12 -1.04 -18.91
CA HIS A 368 -8.08 -0.25 -18.12
C HIS A 368 -7.52 0.38 -16.84
N TRP A 369 -6.20 0.34 -16.59
CA TRP A 369 -5.64 0.82 -15.33
C TRP A 369 -5.95 2.31 -15.10
N LEU A 370 -5.66 3.15 -16.09
CA LEU A 370 -5.95 4.59 -16.00
C LEU A 370 -7.45 4.89 -15.96
N GLU A 371 -8.29 4.05 -16.55
CA GLU A 371 -9.74 4.16 -16.43
C GLU A 371 -10.18 3.89 -14.98
N HIS A 372 -9.62 2.88 -14.32
CA HIS A 372 -9.90 2.60 -12.92
C HIS A 372 -9.39 3.71 -11.99
N ILE A 373 -8.18 4.24 -12.23
CA ILE A 373 -7.66 5.42 -11.51
C ILE A 373 -8.58 6.62 -11.68
N LYS A 374 -9.03 6.90 -12.91
CA LYS A 374 -10.01 7.96 -13.22
C LYS A 374 -11.30 7.77 -12.43
N LEU A 375 -11.89 6.58 -12.40
CA LEU A 375 -13.14 6.31 -11.66
C LEU A 375 -12.97 6.54 -10.16
N VAL A 376 -11.87 6.09 -9.57
CA VAL A 376 -11.57 6.30 -8.14
C VAL A 376 -11.43 7.79 -7.82
N LEU A 377 -10.65 8.53 -8.61
CA LEU A 377 -10.50 9.98 -8.45
C LEU A 377 -11.82 10.73 -8.67
N THR A 378 -12.59 10.36 -9.69
CA THR A 378 -13.88 10.99 -10.00
C THR A 378 -14.89 10.75 -8.87
N GLY A 379 -14.91 9.56 -8.29
CA GLY A 379 -15.72 9.27 -7.10
C GLY A 379 -15.30 10.10 -5.89
N ALA A 380 -13.99 10.24 -5.63
CA ALA A 380 -13.48 11.06 -4.55
C ALA A 380 -13.79 12.56 -4.74
N ILE A 381 -13.70 13.06 -5.98
CA ILE A 381 -14.07 14.44 -6.35
C ILE A 381 -15.56 14.67 -6.07
N GLN A 382 -16.44 13.73 -6.42
CA GLN A 382 -17.88 13.86 -6.14
C GLN A 382 -18.16 13.92 -4.63
N VAL A 383 -17.49 13.08 -3.83
CA VAL A 383 -17.57 13.11 -2.36
C VAL A 383 -17.09 14.47 -1.84
N ALA A 384 -15.93 14.95 -2.29
CA ALA A 384 -15.37 16.22 -1.86
C ALA A 384 -16.23 17.43 -2.26
N ASP A 385 -16.69 17.50 -3.51
CA ASP A 385 -17.54 18.58 -4.02
C ASP A 385 -18.86 18.68 -3.24
N ARG A 386 -19.49 17.52 -2.97
CA ARG A 386 -20.76 17.50 -2.24
C ARG A 386 -20.64 18.06 -0.82
N VAL A 387 -19.54 17.73 -0.15
CA VAL A 387 -19.23 18.18 1.21
C VAL A 387 -18.78 19.65 1.22
N SER A 388 -17.85 20.03 0.33
CA SER A 388 -17.30 21.39 0.24
C SER A 388 -18.35 22.42 -0.16
N SER A 389 -19.27 22.07 -1.06
CA SER A 389 -20.35 22.97 -1.48
C SER A 389 -21.41 23.21 -0.39
N GLY A 390 -21.32 22.51 0.75
CA GLY A 390 -22.30 22.62 1.84
C GLY A 390 -23.67 22.04 1.51
N LYS A 391 -23.82 21.37 0.35
CA LYS A 391 -25.11 20.87 -0.15
C LYS A 391 -25.60 19.66 0.63
N SER A 392 -24.71 18.77 1.04
CA SER A 392 -25.08 17.57 1.81
C SER A 392 -23.90 16.95 2.57
N SER A 393 -24.23 16.21 3.61
CA SER A 393 -23.34 15.25 4.27
C SER A 393 -23.41 13.95 3.49
N VAL A 394 -22.30 13.23 3.46
CA VAL A 394 -22.15 12.05 2.59
C VAL A 394 -21.92 10.79 3.39
N VAL A 395 -22.57 9.69 2.98
CA VAL A 395 -22.27 8.33 3.43
C VAL A 395 -21.60 7.59 2.30
N VAL A 396 -20.39 7.08 2.53
CA VAL A 396 -19.61 6.34 1.54
C VAL A 396 -19.54 4.88 1.96
N HIS A 397 -19.95 3.97 1.08
CA HIS A 397 -19.80 2.54 1.31
C HIS A 397 -19.50 1.79 0.01
N CYS A 398 -19.27 0.49 0.15
CA CYS A 398 -19.21 -0.46 -0.95
C CYS A 398 -19.82 -1.78 -0.44
N SER A 399 -19.28 -2.95 -0.79
CA SER A 399 -19.69 -4.21 -0.15
C SER A 399 -19.25 -4.28 1.32
N ASP A 400 -17.95 -4.51 1.58
CA ASP A 400 -17.44 -4.66 2.95
C ASP A 400 -16.98 -3.35 3.61
N GLY A 401 -16.85 -2.24 2.87
CA GLY A 401 -16.49 -0.95 3.46
C GLY A 401 -15.02 -0.77 3.88
N TRP A 402 -14.10 -1.61 3.37
CA TRP A 402 -12.66 -1.56 3.71
C TRP A 402 -11.70 -1.43 2.51
N ASP A 403 -12.20 -1.49 1.26
CA ASP A 403 -11.38 -1.36 0.04
C ASP A 403 -11.68 -0.01 -0.63
N ARG A 404 -12.65 0.03 -1.54
CA ARG A 404 -13.06 1.24 -2.27
C ARG A 404 -13.50 2.38 -1.36
N THR A 405 -14.16 2.05 -0.25
CA THR A 405 -14.54 3.05 0.76
C THR A 405 -13.32 3.74 1.37
N ALA A 406 -12.23 3.01 1.62
CA ALA A 406 -10.99 3.61 2.13
C ALA A 406 -10.35 4.51 1.06
N GLN A 407 -10.32 4.08 -0.20
CA GLN A 407 -9.86 4.90 -1.33
C GLN A 407 -10.63 6.23 -1.39
N LEU A 408 -11.96 6.16 -1.47
CA LEU A 408 -12.82 7.34 -1.63
C LEU A 408 -12.74 8.31 -0.45
N THR A 409 -12.84 7.81 0.78
CA THR A 409 -12.81 8.65 1.99
C THR A 409 -11.46 9.35 2.13
N SER A 410 -10.36 8.61 2.02
CA SER A 410 -9.01 9.17 2.15
C SER A 410 -8.66 10.17 1.06
N LEU A 411 -9.03 9.91 -0.20
CA LEU A 411 -8.80 10.85 -1.32
C LEU A 411 -9.65 12.12 -1.19
N ALA A 412 -10.92 12.00 -0.81
CA ALA A 412 -11.76 13.17 -0.55
C ALA A 412 -11.22 13.99 0.63
N MET A 413 -10.73 13.35 1.69
CA MET A 413 -10.09 14.02 2.81
C MET A 413 -8.81 14.75 2.40
N LEU A 414 -7.99 14.18 1.50
CA LEU A 414 -6.84 14.89 0.93
C LEU A 414 -7.26 16.13 0.12
N MET A 415 -8.37 16.05 -0.62
CA MET A 415 -8.90 17.19 -1.38
C MET A 415 -9.42 18.30 -0.46
N LEU A 416 -10.02 17.94 0.68
CA LEU A 416 -10.71 18.87 1.58
C LEU A 416 -9.83 19.47 2.68
N ASP A 417 -8.86 18.71 3.21
CA ASP A 417 -8.13 19.06 4.42
C ASP A 417 -6.62 19.08 4.14
N SER A 418 -6.03 20.27 4.13
CA SER A 418 -4.60 20.47 3.86
C SER A 418 -3.70 19.80 4.90
N TYR A 419 -4.20 19.52 6.11
CA TYR A 419 -3.44 18.81 7.13
C TYR A 419 -2.91 17.46 6.61
N TYR A 420 -3.77 16.69 5.92
CA TYR A 420 -3.42 15.37 5.39
C TYR A 420 -2.43 15.41 4.22
N ARG A 421 -2.07 16.60 3.71
CA ARG A 421 -1.05 16.77 2.66
C ARG A 421 0.36 17.02 3.21
N SER A 422 0.48 17.24 4.52
CA SER A 422 1.78 17.18 5.20
C SER A 422 2.25 15.72 5.32
N ILE A 423 3.55 15.48 5.53
CA ILE A 423 4.09 14.13 5.70
C ILE A 423 3.41 13.42 6.88
N GLU A 424 3.45 14.04 8.07
CA GLU A 424 2.82 13.51 9.29
C GLU A 424 1.30 13.35 9.13
N GLY A 425 0.63 14.33 8.51
CA GLY A 425 -0.80 14.23 8.25
C GLY A 425 -1.14 13.09 7.29
N PHE A 426 -0.32 12.83 6.27
CA PHE A 426 -0.52 11.69 5.37
C PHE A 426 -0.30 10.35 6.08
N GLU A 427 0.69 10.27 6.97
CA GLU A 427 0.91 9.09 7.85
C GLU A 427 -0.33 8.85 8.73
N ILE A 428 -0.87 9.90 9.35
CA ILE A 428 -2.11 9.85 10.14
C ILE A 428 -3.31 9.42 9.29
N LEU A 429 -3.42 9.92 8.05
CA LEU A 429 -4.48 9.52 7.13
C LEU A 429 -4.45 8.01 6.84
N VAL A 430 -3.26 7.46 6.59
CA VAL A 430 -3.05 6.02 6.37
C VAL A 430 -3.36 5.23 7.64
N GLN A 431 -2.83 5.66 8.79
CA GLN A 431 -3.10 4.99 10.08
C GLN A 431 -4.60 4.99 10.42
N LYS A 432 -5.28 6.12 10.16
CA LYS A 432 -6.71 6.27 10.39
C LYS A 432 -7.54 5.49 9.37
N GLU A 433 -7.60 5.93 8.12
CA GLU A 433 -8.62 5.47 7.17
C GLU A 433 -8.31 4.10 6.52
N TRP A 434 -7.08 3.64 6.61
CA TRP A 434 -6.65 2.35 6.06
C TRP A 434 -6.38 1.31 7.14
N ILE A 435 -5.49 1.61 8.09
CA ILE A 435 -5.06 0.61 9.09
C ILE A 435 -6.14 0.44 10.17
N SER A 436 -6.52 1.51 10.88
CA SER A 436 -7.47 1.42 11.98
C SER A 436 -8.88 1.01 11.53
N PHE A 437 -9.27 1.40 10.31
CA PHE A 437 -10.52 1.02 9.68
C PHE A 437 -10.47 -0.34 8.95
N GLY A 438 -9.38 -1.09 9.08
CA GLY A 438 -9.36 -2.52 8.76
C GLY A 438 -9.25 -2.86 7.28
N HIS A 439 -8.56 -2.05 6.47
CA HIS A 439 -8.10 -2.51 5.16
C HIS A 439 -7.23 -3.77 5.34
N LYS A 440 -7.55 -4.84 4.63
CA LYS A 440 -6.92 -6.16 4.84
C LYS A 440 -5.54 -6.27 4.18
N PHE A 441 -4.58 -5.40 4.55
CA PHE A 441 -3.22 -5.36 3.97
C PHE A 441 -2.57 -6.74 3.85
N ALA A 442 -2.59 -7.53 4.93
CA ALA A 442 -2.00 -8.86 4.94
C ALA A 442 -2.58 -9.79 3.87
N SER A 443 -3.90 -9.82 3.70
CA SER A 443 -4.58 -10.62 2.67
C SER A 443 -4.40 -10.03 1.27
N ARG A 444 -4.52 -8.70 1.12
CA ARG A 444 -4.44 -8.01 -0.17
C ARG A 444 -3.04 -8.10 -0.79
N ILE A 445 -1.99 -8.15 0.03
CA ILE A 445 -0.59 -8.28 -0.40
C ILE A 445 -0.11 -9.75 -0.38
N GLY A 446 -0.66 -10.58 0.52
CA GLY A 446 -0.18 -11.94 0.76
C GLY A 446 1.21 -11.94 1.41
N HIS A 447 1.35 -11.29 2.57
CA HIS A 447 2.62 -11.23 3.30
C HIS A 447 3.05 -12.63 3.74
N GLY A 448 4.23 -13.07 3.31
CA GLY A 448 4.82 -14.34 3.72
C GLY A 448 4.03 -15.60 3.36
N ASP A 449 3.07 -15.51 2.46
CA ASP A 449 2.26 -16.64 1.97
C ASP A 449 2.68 -17.01 0.53
N LYS A 450 2.90 -18.31 0.31
CA LYS A 450 3.27 -18.90 -0.99
C LYS A 450 2.11 -19.00 -1.98
N ASN A 451 0.85 -18.86 -1.54
CA ASN A 451 -0.32 -18.95 -2.40
C ASN A 451 -0.47 -17.72 -3.31
N HIS A 452 0.36 -17.65 -4.36
CA HIS A 452 0.35 -16.53 -5.31
C HIS A 452 -0.95 -16.39 -6.11
N ALA A 453 -1.78 -17.43 -6.15
CA ALA A 453 -3.06 -17.46 -6.87
C ALA A 453 -4.26 -17.07 -6.00
N ASP A 454 -4.04 -16.67 -4.74
CA ASP A 454 -5.10 -16.25 -3.84
C ASP A 454 -5.94 -15.12 -4.45
N ALA A 455 -7.25 -15.38 -4.59
CA ALA A 455 -8.20 -14.46 -5.17
C ALA A 455 -8.43 -13.21 -4.31
N ASP A 456 -8.01 -13.19 -3.04
CA ASP A 456 -8.07 -12.02 -2.17
C ASP A 456 -6.94 -11.01 -2.40
N ARG A 457 -5.88 -11.37 -3.13
CA ARG A 457 -4.78 -10.44 -3.46
C ARG A 457 -5.23 -9.41 -4.49
N SER A 458 -4.98 -8.14 -4.23
CA SER A 458 -5.41 -7.03 -5.10
C SER A 458 -4.70 -5.70 -4.77
N PRO A 459 -4.35 -4.87 -5.76
CA PRO A 459 -3.54 -3.67 -5.59
C PRO A 459 -4.33 -2.44 -5.11
N ILE A 460 -5.23 -2.60 -4.14
CA ILE A 460 -6.15 -1.52 -3.71
C ILE A 460 -5.41 -0.33 -3.10
N PHE A 461 -4.44 -0.58 -2.21
CA PHE A 461 -3.61 0.49 -1.64
C PHE A 461 -2.66 1.10 -2.67
N LEU A 462 -2.15 0.29 -3.62
CA LEU A 462 -1.35 0.82 -4.73
C LEU A 462 -2.16 1.78 -5.60
N GLN A 463 -3.42 1.45 -5.93
CA GLN A 463 -4.31 2.36 -6.66
C GLN A 463 -4.55 3.67 -5.89
N PHE A 464 -4.65 3.62 -4.57
CA PHE A 464 -4.75 4.83 -3.76
C PHE A 464 -3.48 5.69 -3.88
N ILE A 465 -2.30 5.08 -3.72
CA ILE A 465 -1.02 5.81 -3.86
C ILE A 465 -0.84 6.35 -5.29
N ASP A 466 -1.28 5.63 -6.32
CA ASP A 466 -1.31 6.13 -7.70
C ASP A 466 -2.22 7.37 -7.80
N CYS A 467 -3.44 7.33 -7.28
CA CYS A 467 -4.33 8.50 -7.24
C CYS A 467 -3.70 9.70 -6.49
N VAL A 468 -3.00 9.46 -5.38
CA VAL A 468 -2.25 10.51 -4.65
C VAL A 468 -1.13 11.08 -5.51
N TRP A 469 -0.40 10.22 -6.23
CA TRP A 469 0.63 10.64 -7.17
C TRP A 469 0.03 11.49 -8.30
N GLN A 470 -1.12 11.12 -8.87
CA GLN A 470 -1.82 11.95 -9.87
C GLN A 470 -2.13 13.35 -9.34
N MET A 471 -2.61 13.46 -8.09
CA MET A 471 -2.86 14.77 -7.45
C MET A 471 -1.58 15.58 -7.21
N SER A 472 -0.44 14.92 -6.98
CA SER A 472 0.86 15.60 -6.82
C SER A 472 1.47 16.10 -8.14
N LYS A 473 0.96 15.62 -9.28
CA LYS A 473 1.42 16.00 -10.62
C LYS A 473 0.60 17.11 -11.26
N GLN A 474 -0.63 17.31 -10.80
CA GLN A 474 -1.51 18.42 -11.18
C GLN A 474 -1.17 19.66 -10.36
#